data_AF-A0A7S0Q6P3-F1
#
_entry.id   AF-A0A7S0Q6P3-F1
#
_cell.length_a   1.000
_cell.length_b   1.000
_cell.length_c   1.000
_cell.angle_alpha   90.00
_cell.angle_beta   90.00
_cell.angle_gamma   90.00
#
_symmetry.space_group_name_H-M   'P 1'
#
loop_
_entity.id
_entity.type
_entity.pdbx_description
1 polymer ?
#
loop_
_entity_poly.entity_id
_entity_poly.type
_entity_poly.pdbx_seq_one_letter_code
_entity_poly.pdbx_strand_id
1 'polypeptide(L)'
;MLDQQKTLKRDNALLREFDDSRDPDVLALYYHYKDSAFDCFNAPEYNTQMLDYYAHDVVVTIVVARLIKGNTYMLVCLQHKEPEKDTLCQLAFQCMRQFAGISMLVKARCFACGKPGAPRCSCQCACFCTDCAKSEIKRGHSRLCHLIRASPVTTEEEVVTLL
;
A
#
# COMPACT_ATOMS: atom_id res chain seq x y z
N MET A 1 23.76 31.20 -12.88
CA MET A 1 22.88 30.80 -11.76
C MET A 1 23.24 29.37 -11.42
N LEU A 2 23.68 29.09 -10.20
CA LEU A 2 23.89 27.72 -9.76
C LEU A 2 22.53 27.01 -9.76
N ASP A 3 22.40 25.97 -10.57
CA ASP A 3 21.28 25.02 -10.48
C ASP A 3 21.19 24.55 -9.03
N GLN A 4 20.22 25.07 -8.28
CA GLN A 4 19.84 24.45 -7.03
C GLN A 4 19.36 23.05 -7.40
N GLN A 5 20.19 22.04 -7.14
CA GLN A 5 19.78 20.65 -7.18
C GLN A 5 18.46 20.54 -6.42
N LYS A 6 17.37 20.29 -7.13
CA LYS A 6 16.07 19.99 -6.56
C LYS A 6 16.14 18.58 -5.99
N THR A 7 16.86 18.41 -4.88
CA THR A 7 16.88 17.13 -4.16
C THR A 7 15.47 16.93 -3.60
N LEU A 8 14.80 15.86 -4.02
CA LEU A 8 13.51 15.48 -3.43
C LEU A 8 13.71 15.29 -1.92
N LYS A 9 13.00 16.08 -1.12
CA LYS A 9 12.98 15.92 0.33
C LYS A 9 11.86 14.97 0.72
N ARG A 10 12.13 14.09 1.67
CA ARG A 10 11.12 13.23 2.27
C ARG A 10 10.23 14.07 3.18
N ASP A 11 8.92 13.91 3.03
CA ASP A 11 7.90 14.53 3.85
C ASP A 11 7.53 13.58 4.98
N ASN A 12 8.24 13.75 6.10
CA ASN A 12 7.98 12.99 7.32
C ASN A 12 6.69 13.45 8.03
N ALA A 13 6.13 14.62 7.70
CA ALA A 13 4.89 15.09 8.33
C ALA A 13 3.70 14.28 7.83
N LEU A 14 3.61 14.06 6.52
CA LEU A 14 2.58 13.21 5.90
C LEU A 14 2.54 11.80 6.53
N LEU A 15 3.70 11.14 6.66
CA LEU A 15 3.77 9.79 7.22
C LEU A 15 3.37 9.76 8.70
N ARG A 16 3.63 10.84 9.45
CA ARG A 16 3.18 10.96 10.85
C ARG A 16 1.68 11.15 10.94
N GLU A 17 1.11 12.03 10.12
CA GLU A 17 -0.34 12.26 10.06
C GLU A 17 -1.09 10.98 9.70
N PHE A 18 -0.59 10.26 8.69
CA PHE A 18 -1.14 8.96 8.32
C PHE A 18 -1.05 7.93 9.47
N ASP A 19 0.09 7.85 10.15
CA ASP A 19 0.32 6.92 11.27
C ASP A 19 -0.55 7.23 12.49
N ASP A 20 -0.68 8.50 12.83
CA ASP A 20 -1.43 8.97 14.00
C ASP A 20 -2.96 8.87 13.80
N SER A 21 -3.43 8.82 12.54
CA SER A 21 -4.86 8.65 12.23
C SER A 21 -5.40 7.28 12.62
N ARG A 22 -6.50 7.28 13.36
CA ARG A 22 -7.29 6.08 13.72
C ARG A 22 -8.57 5.92 12.89
N ASP A 23 -8.80 6.85 11.98
CA ASP A 23 -9.98 6.86 11.12
C ASP A 23 -10.00 5.59 10.25
N PRO A 24 -11.11 4.81 10.22
CA PRO A 24 -11.23 3.67 9.32
C PRO A 24 -11.09 4.04 7.84
N ASP A 25 -11.32 5.30 7.46
CA ASP A 25 -11.14 5.78 6.09
C ASP A 25 -9.68 6.03 5.71
N VAL A 26 -8.78 5.99 6.70
CA VAL A 26 -7.34 6.21 6.52
C VAL A 26 -6.61 4.88 6.69
N LEU A 27 -6.87 3.91 5.80
CA LEU A 27 -6.28 2.57 5.83
C LEU A 27 -5.05 2.44 4.93
N ALA A 28 -5.11 2.97 3.71
CA ALA A 28 -4.05 2.87 2.71
C ALA A 28 -3.72 4.24 2.14
N LEU A 29 -2.47 4.69 2.29
CA LEU A 29 -1.95 5.92 1.71
C LEU A 29 -1.42 5.66 0.30
N TYR A 30 -1.75 6.51 -0.66
CA TYR A 30 -1.25 6.42 -2.03
C TYR A 30 -0.96 7.81 -2.62
N TYR A 31 -0.21 7.84 -3.72
CA TYR A 31 0.04 9.07 -4.48
C TYR A 31 -0.82 9.08 -5.75
N HIS A 32 -1.72 10.05 -5.86
CA HIS A 32 -2.60 10.24 -7.00
C HIS A 32 -1.89 11.09 -8.07
N TYR A 33 -1.42 10.44 -9.13
CA TYR A 33 -0.59 11.07 -10.16
C TYR A 33 -1.27 12.24 -10.87
N LYS A 34 -2.58 12.14 -11.16
CA LYS A 34 -3.33 13.17 -11.89
C LYS A 34 -3.35 14.51 -11.15
N ASP A 35 -3.53 14.46 -9.84
CA ASP A 35 -3.65 15.66 -9.00
C ASP A 35 -2.33 16.02 -8.30
N SER A 36 -1.29 15.19 -8.47
CA SER A 36 -0.01 15.32 -7.80
C SER A 36 -0.13 15.45 -6.27
N ALA A 37 -1.03 14.66 -5.69
CA ALA A 37 -1.42 14.73 -4.29
C ALA A 37 -1.37 13.37 -3.62
N PHE A 38 -1.22 13.37 -2.30
CA PHE A 38 -1.40 12.17 -1.49
C PHE A 38 -2.84 12.08 -1.00
N ASP A 39 -3.37 10.87 -0.99
CA ASP A 39 -4.74 10.59 -0.58
C ASP A 39 -4.82 9.21 0.07
N CYS A 40 -5.96 8.90 0.68
CA CYS A 40 -6.18 7.67 1.43
C CYS A 40 -7.39 6.89 0.91
N PHE A 41 -7.32 5.57 1.07
CA PHE A 41 -8.45 4.68 0.87
C PHE A 41 -8.85 4.00 2.17
N ASN A 42 -10.15 3.76 2.32
CA ASN A 42 -10.71 2.76 3.21
C ASN A 42 -10.57 1.33 2.62
N ALA A 43 -11.01 0.30 3.34
CA ALA A 43 -10.88 -1.08 2.87
C ALA A 43 -11.66 -1.40 1.58
N PRO A 44 -12.95 -1.04 1.45
CA PRO A 44 -13.69 -1.17 0.19
C PRO A 44 -13.05 -0.47 -1.01
N GLU A 45 -12.64 0.79 -0.84
CA GLU A 45 -12.00 1.60 -1.88
C GLU A 45 -10.68 0.98 -2.31
N TYR A 46 -9.83 0.58 -1.35
CA TYR A 46 -8.58 -0.11 -1.63
C TYR A 46 -8.82 -1.38 -2.46
N ASN A 47 -9.77 -2.23 -2.07
CA ASN A 47 -10.07 -3.44 -2.84
C ASN A 47 -10.56 -3.13 -4.26
N THR A 48 -11.38 -2.09 -4.40
CA THR A 48 -11.95 -1.68 -5.69
C THR A 48 -10.87 -1.13 -6.61
N GLN A 49 -10.03 -0.23 -6.09
CA GLN A 49 -8.92 0.35 -6.85
C GLN A 49 -7.90 -0.70 -7.27
N MET A 50 -7.59 -1.67 -6.39
CA MET A 50 -6.69 -2.77 -6.72
C MET A 50 -7.28 -3.67 -7.82
N LEU A 51 -8.57 -3.97 -7.78
CA LEU A 51 -9.23 -4.72 -8.86
C LEU A 51 -9.20 -3.96 -10.20
N ASP A 52 -9.40 -2.65 -10.15
CA ASP A 52 -9.30 -1.78 -11.34
C ASP A 52 -7.89 -1.79 -11.93
N TYR A 53 -6.84 -1.74 -11.10
CA TYR A 53 -5.46 -1.90 -11.56
C TYR A 53 -5.23 -3.25 -12.24
N TYR A 54 -5.71 -4.35 -11.66
CA TYR A 54 -5.60 -5.67 -12.29
C TYR A 54 -6.35 -5.76 -13.63
N ALA A 55 -7.46 -5.03 -13.79
CA ALA A 55 -8.20 -4.96 -15.05
C ALA A 55 -7.43 -4.20 -16.14
N HIS A 56 -6.47 -3.35 -15.75
CA HIS A 56 -5.63 -2.54 -16.64
C HIS A 56 -4.16 -3.00 -16.63
N ASP A 57 -3.92 -4.30 -16.41
CA ASP A 57 -2.60 -4.93 -16.46
C ASP A 57 -1.55 -4.35 -15.48
N VAL A 58 -2.01 -3.68 -14.42
CA VAL A 58 -1.20 -3.23 -13.30
C VAL A 58 -1.35 -4.24 -12.15
N VAL A 59 -0.27 -4.98 -11.87
CA VAL A 59 -0.30 -6.12 -10.95
C VAL A 59 0.64 -5.91 -9.77
N VAL A 60 0.31 -6.50 -8.62
CA VAL A 60 1.24 -6.52 -7.48
C VAL A 60 2.47 -7.33 -7.84
N THR A 61 3.65 -6.74 -7.65
CA THR A 61 4.94 -7.41 -7.88
C THR A 61 5.73 -7.56 -6.59
N ILE A 62 5.62 -6.62 -5.65
CA ILE A 62 6.37 -6.65 -4.39
C ILE A 62 5.47 -6.22 -3.22
N VAL A 63 5.60 -6.91 -2.10
CA VAL A 63 5.05 -6.46 -0.80
C VAL A 63 6.19 -6.40 0.21
N VAL A 64 6.41 -5.23 0.78
CA VAL A 64 7.51 -4.98 1.73
C VAL A 64 6.98 -4.50 3.07
N ALA A 65 7.54 -5.01 4.17
CA ALA A 65 7.20 -4.54 5.49
C ALA A 65 7.81 -3.15 5.79
N ARG A 66 7.05 -2.30 6.48
CA ARG A 66 7.52 -1.00 6.99
C ARG A 66 7.11 -0.80 8.43
N LEU A 67 7.91 -0.04 9.17
CA LEU A 67 7.63 0.35 10.56
C LEU A 67 7.62 1.87 10.70
N ILE A 68 6.60 2.39 11.39
CA ILE A 68 6.51 3.81 11.76
C ILE A 68 6.12 3.86 13.24
N LYS A 69 6.97 4.43 14.11
CA LYS A 69 6.74 4.51 15.56
C LYS A 69 6.28 3.17 16.22
N GLY A 70 6.76 2.04 15.70
CA GLY A 70 6.36 0.70 16.18
C GLY A 70 5.08 0.12 15.55
N ASN A 71 4.36 0.87 14.72
CA ASN A 71 3.23 0.38 13.93
C ASN A 71 3.72 -0.27 12.63
N THR A 72 3.17 -1.45 12.31
CA THR A 72 3.51 -2.19 11.09
C THR A 72 2.65 -1.76 9.91
N TYR A 73 3.29 -1.65 8.75
CA TYR A 73 2.69 -1.34 7.46
C TYR A 73 3.17 -2.33 6.39
N MET A 74 2.42 -2.38 5.29
CA MET A 74 2.75 -3.10 4.07
C MET A 74 2.88 -2.06 2.96
N LEU A 75 4.08 -1.88 2.42
CA LEU A 75 4.28 -1.16 1.16
C LEU A 75 3.96 -2.14 0.03
N VAL A 76 2.78 -1.99 -0.55
CA VAL A 76 2.30 -2.80 -1.68
C VAL A 76 2.71 -2.09 -2.96
N CYS A 77 3.53 -2.75 -3.77
CA CYS A 77 4.11 -2.22 -5.00
C CYS A 77 3.51 -2.93 -6.20
N LEU A 78 2.99 -2.15 -7.15
CA LEU A 78 2.36 -2.61 -8.37
C LEU A 78 3.08 -2.06 -9.60
N GLN A 79 3.13 -2.85 -10.66
CA GLN A 79 3.72 -2.48 -11.94
C GLN A 79 2.81 -2.85 -13.08
N HIS A 80 2.86 -2.06 -14.15
CA HIS A 80 2.25 -2.47 -15.41
C HIS A 80 3.04 -3.64 -16.00
N LYS A 81 2.36 -4.53 -16.73
CA LYS A 81 3.03 -5.57 -17.55
C LYS A 81 3.97 -5.03 -18.64
N GLU A 82 3.90 -3.73 -18.93
CA GLU A 82 4.70 -3.01 -19.92
C GLU A 82 5.54 -2.01 -19.13
N PRO A 83 6.80 -2.34 -18.78
CA PRO A 83 7.62 -1.55 -17.85
C PRO A 83 7.82 -0.08 -18.27
N GLU A 84 7.72 0.23 -19.55
CA GLU A 84 7.79 1.58 -20.11
C GLU A 84 6.66 2.51 -19.65
N LYS A 85 5.55 1.95 -19.15
CA LYS A 85 4.43 2.70 -18.57
C LYS A 85 4.63 3.02 -17.09
N ASP A 86 5.62 2.40 -16.44
CA ASP A 86 5.91 2.63 -15.03
C ASP A 86 6.74 3.91 -14.84
N THR A 87 6.25 4.80 -13.98
CA THR A 87 6.97 6.01 -13.57
C THR A 87 7.49 5.89 -12.14
N LEU A 88 8.55 6.64 -11.80
CA LEU A 88 9.06 6.68 -10.42
C LEU A 88 7.96 7.05 -9.42
N CYS A 89 7.78 6.21 -8.39
CA CYS A 89 6.69 6.37 -7.44
C CYS A 89 7.09 7.26 -6.26
N GLN A 90 6.39 8.38 -6.10
CA GLN A 90 6.62 9.32 -5.01
C GLN A 90 6.38 8.69 -3.64
N LEU A 91 5.34 7.86 -3.47
CA LEU A 91 5.10 7.18 -2.20
C LEU A 91 6.22 6.19 -1.86
N ALA A 92 6.68 5.40 -2.83
CA ALA A 92 7.79 4.48 -2.60
C ALA A 92 9.03 5.22 -2.11
N PHE A 93 9.33 6.38 -2.71
CA PHE A 93 10.42 7.26 -2.29
C PHE A 93 10.23 7.75 -0.84
N GLN A 94 9.03 8.17 -0.45
CA GLN A 94 8.73 8.51 0.95
C GLN A 94 8.98 7.32 1.90
N CYS A 95 8.69 6.11 1.43
CA CYS A 95 8.89 4.85 2.16
C CYS A 95 10.29 4.24 2.01
N MET A 96 11.31 5.04 1.67
CA MET A 96 12.71 4.61 1.51
C MET A 96 12.88 3.44 0.52
N ARG A 97 12.09 3.42 -0.56
CA ARG A 97 12.19 2.43 -1.63
C ARG A 97 12.31 3.14 -2.98
N GLN A 98 13.35 2.79 -3.74
CA GLN A 98 13.36 3.11 -5.16
C GLN A 98 12.47 2.10 -5.89
N PHE A 99 11.46 2.61 -6.60
CA PHE A 99 10.47 1.81 -7.31
C PHE A 99 9.83 2.63 -8.44
N ALA A 100 9.59 1.99 -9.59
CA ALA A 100 8.82 2.53 -10.69
C ALA A 100 7.51 1.75 -10.80
N GLY A 101 6.38 2.47 -10.89
CA GLY A 101 5.03 1.91 -10.89
C GLY A 101 4.13 2.65 -9.90
N ILE A 102 3.24 1.90 -9.26
CA ILE A 102 2.32 2.41 -8.24
C ILE A 102 2.67 1.79 -6.89
N SER A 103 2.62 2.56 -5.82
CA SER A 103 2.76 2.00 -4.47
C SER A 103 1.66 2.51 -3.56
N MET A 104 1.25 1.65 -2.63
CA MET A 104 0.35 1.99 -1.54
C MET A 104 0.96 1.57 -0.21
N LEU A 105 0.90 2.43 0.80
CA LEU A 105 1.33 2.15 2.16
C LEU A 105 0.10 1.80 2.99
N VAL A 106 -0.04 0.51 3.32
CA VAL A 106 -1.25 -0.04 3.91
C VAL A 106 -1.01 -0.37 5.39
N LYS A 107 -1.89 0.10 6.28
CA LYS A 107 -1.83 -0.26 7.72
C LYS A 107 -2.02 -1.76 7.91
N ALA A 108 -1.16 -2.41 8.70
CA ALA A 108 -1.31 -3.82 9.06
C ALA A 108 -2.36 -4.02 10.17
N ARG A 109 -3.62 -3.75 9.84
CA ARG A 109 -4.78 -3.83 10.73
C ARG A 109 -5.90 -4.61 10.07
N CYS A 110 -6.85 -5.14 10.84
CA CYS A 110 -7.99 -5.83 10.26
C CYS A 110 -8.78 -4.88 9.35
N PHE A 111 -8.92 -5.23 8.07
CA PHE A 111 -9.65 -4.41 7.09
C PHE A 111 -11.14 -4.25 7.43
N ALA A 112 -11.70 -5.14 8.26
CA ALA A 112 -13.12 -5.10 8.62
C ALA A 112 -13.41 -4.32 9.91
N CYS A 113 -12.53 -4.38 10.92
CA CYS A 113 -12.79 -3.79 12.23
C CYS A 113 -11.67 -2.86 12.74
N GLY A 114 -10.61 -2.65 11.96
CA GLY A 114 -9.48 -1.79 12.33
C GLY A 114 -8.57 -2.33 13.44
N LYS A 115 -8.85 -3.52 14.00
CA LYS A 115 -8.06 -4.10 15.09
C LYS A 115 -6.60 -4.31 14.67
N PRO A 116 -5.60 -3.81 15.42
CA PRO A 116 -4.19 -4.07 15.14
C PRO A 116 -3.82 -5.54 15.41
N GLY A 117 -2.70 -5.99 14.84
CA GLY A 117 -2.20 -7.36 15.03
C GLY A 117 -3.03 -8.44 14.33
N ALA A 118 -3.90 -8.04 13.40
CA ALA A 118 -4.64 -8.99 12.57
C ALA A 118 -3.67 -9.77 11.65
N PRO A 119 -3.81 -11.10 11.53
CA PRO A 119 -2.99 -11.89 10.62
C PRO A 119 -3.07 -11.38 9.18
N ARG A 120 -1.94 -11.42 8.48
CA ARG A 120 -1.90 -11.16 7.03
C ARG A 120 -2.71 -12.21 6.30
N CYS A 121 -3.45 -11.77 5.29
CA CYS A 121 -4.06 -12.63 4.29
C CYS A 121 -2.96 -13.37 3.52
N SER A 122 -3.29 -14.51 2.91
CA SER A 122 -2.34 -15.29 2.11
C SER A 122 -1.82 -14.54 0.87
N CYS A 123 -2.52 -13.50 0.40
CA CYS A 123 -2.04 -12.59 -0.64
C CYS A 123 -1.04 -11.54 -0.14
N GLN A 124 -0.80 -11.47 1.18
CA GLN A 124 0.08 -10.50 1.87
C GLN A 124 -0.32 -9.03 1.76
N CYS A 125 -1.39 -8.68 1.04
CA CYS A 125 -1.81 -7.30 0.76
C CYS A 125 -2.99 -6.80 1.62
N ALA A 126 -3.45 -7.60 2.58
CA ALA A 126 -4.57 -7.28 3.46
C ALA A 126 -4.44 -8.05 4.79
N CYS A 127 -5.12 -7.61 5.84
CA CYS A 127 -5.16 -8.34 7.12
C CYS A 127 -6.60 -8.54 7.62
N PHE A 128 -6.87 -9.69 8.24
CA PHE A 128 -8.18 -10.01 8.79
C PHE A 128 -8.05 -10.79 10.11
N CYS A 129 -8.70 -10.31 11.17
CA CYS A 129 -8.78 -11.08 12.42
C CYS A 129 -9.74 -12.28 12.26
N THR A 130 -9.64 -13.22 13.19
CA THR A 130 -10.50 -14.41 13.26
C THR A 130 -11.98 -14.04 13.38
N ASP A 131 -12.28 -13.01 14.16
CA ASP A 131 -13.66 -12.58 14.45
C ASP A 131 -14.35 -12.02 13.20
N CYS A 132 -13.57 -11.43 12.29
CA CYS A 132 -14.06 -10.87 11.03
C CYS A 132 -13.93 -11.83 9.85
N ALA A 133 -13.72 -13.13 10.09
CA ALA A 133 -13.54 -14.12 9.03
C ALA A 133 -14.74 -14.25 8.08
N LYS A 134 -15.94 -13.83 8.50
CA LYS A 134 -17.17 -13.85 7.69
C LYS A 134 -17.65 -12.46 7.24
N SER A 135 -16.84 -11.42 7.48
CA SER A 135 -17.19 -10.04 7.11
C SER A 135 -17.40 -9.89 5.60
N GLU A 136 -18.27 -8.96 5.21
CA GLU A 136 -18.48 -8.59 3.80
C GLU A 136 -17.21 -8.08 3.14
N ILE A 137 -16.39 -7.31 3.86
CA ILE A 137 -15.11 -6.82 3.37
C ILE A 137 -14.16 -7.99 3.03
N LYS A 138 -14.10 -9.02 3.89
CA LYS A 138 -13.29 -10.22 3.59
C LYS A 138 -13.83 -11.02 2.41
N ARG A 139 -15.16 -11.13 2.30
CA ARG A 139 -15.81 -11.76 1.14
C ARG A 139 -15.51 -10.99 -0.15
N GLY A 140 -15.61 -9.66 -0.14
CA GLY A 140 -15.27 -8.79 -1.27
C GLY A 140 -13.79 -8.89 -1.65
N HIS A 141 -12.90 -9.03 -0.67
CA HIS A 141 -11.46 -9.22 -0.91
C HIS A 141 -11.11 -10.55 -1.61
N SER A 142 -11.98 -11.57 -1.56
CA SER A 142 -11.66 -12.91 -2.08
C SER A 142 -11.26 -12.93 -3.56
N ARG A 143 -11.95 -12.14 -4.40
CA ARG A 143 -11.62 -12.00 -5.83
C ARG A 143 -10.22 -11.41 -6.02
N LEU A 144 -9.91 -10.33 -5.32
CA LEU A 144 -8.60 -9.68 -5.39
C LEU A 144 -7.50 -10.62 -4.86
N CYS A 145 -7.75 -11.29 -3.73
CA CYS A 145 -6.83 -12.27 -3.15
C CYS A 145 -6.43 -13.36 -4.15
N HIS A 146 -7.40 -13.87 -4.92
CA HIS A 146 -7.15 -14.88 -5.93
C HIS A 146 -6.23 -14.35 -7.05
N LEU A 147 -6.49 -13.14 -7.56
CA LEU A 147 -5.68 -12.51 -8.62
C LEU A 147 -4.24 -12.24 -8.17
N ILE A 148 -4.07 -11.72 -6.95
CA ILE A 148 -2.73 -11.47 -6.38
C ILE A 148 -1.95 -12.78 -6.23
N ARG A 149 -2.60 -13.83 -5.71
CA ARG A 149 -1.95 -15.14 -5.50
C ARG A 149 -1.63 -15.88 -6.80
N ALA A 150 -2.31 -15.55 -7.89
CA ALA A 150 -2.00 -16.09 -9.22
C ALA A 150 -0.79 -15.40 -9.87
N SER A 151 -0.31 -14.29 -9.30
CA SER A 151 0.81 -13.49 -9.82
C SER A 151 2.11 -13.82 -9.06
N PRO A 152 3.29 -13.70 -9.69
CA PRO A 152 4.56 -13.83 -9.00
C PRO A 152 4.80 -12.60 -8.11
N VAL A 153 4.44 -12.70 -6.83
CA VAL A 153 4.64 -11.63 -5.83
C VAL A 153 5.88 -11.93 -5.01
N THR A 154 6.83 -11.00 -4.97
CA THR A 154 7.97 -11.04 -4.06
C THR A 154 7.58 -10.44 -2.71
N THR A 155 7.82 -11.18 -1.63
CA THR A 155 7.64 -10.69 -0.27
C THR A 155 9.00 -10.47 0.37
N GLU A 156 9.31 -9.22 0.70
CA GLU A 156 10.55 -8.85 1.37
C GLU A 156 10.30 -8.81 2.89
N GLU A 157 11.06 -9.61 3.64
CA GLU A 157 10.93 -9.74 5.10
C GLU A 157 11.69 -8.66 5.88
N GLU A 158 12.63 -7.97 5.23
CA GLU A 158 13.37 -6.88 5.86
C GLU A 158 12.42 -5.72 6.21
N VAL A 159 12.38 -5.39 7.51
CA VAL A 159 11.54 -4.31 8.03
C VAL A 159 12.36 -3.04 8.15
N VAL A 160 12.09 -2.08 7.27
CA VAL A 160 12.70 -0.74 7.34
C VAL A 160 11.83 0.18 8.21
N THR A 161 12.47 0.84 9.18
CA THR A 161 11.87 1.90 10.00
C THR A 161 11.99 3.24 9.29
N LEU A 162 10.87 3.94 9.10
CA LEU A 162 10.82 5.18 8.31
C LEU A 162 11.05 6.46 9.13
N LEU A 163 10.76 6.43 10.44
CA LEU A 163 10.81 7.56 11.38
C LEU A 163 11.46 7.17 12.70
#